data_AF-A0A7S4J936-F1
#
_entry.id   AF-A0A7S4J936-F1
#
_cell.length_a   1.000
_cell.length_b   1.000
_cell.length_c   1.000
_cell.angle_alpha   90.00
_cell.angle_beta   90.00
_cell.angle_gamma   90.00
#
_symmetry.space_group_name_H-M   'P 1'
#
loop_
_entity.id
_entity.type
_entity.pdbx_description
1 polymer ?
#
loop_
_entity_poly.entity_id
_entity_poly.type
_entity_poly.pdbx_seq_one_letter_code
_entity_poly.pdbx_strand_id
1 'polypeptide(L)'
;MPTYCVEYAKSNRSTCKQCKTKIDMGVVRIGTISPGPGDYDITSWRHMSCQKLPKGVTETSAFPGFDSLEAAEKAKLEAWLAAGPTGTGGAKKRTADELDDVAQKDPKKMKPKELDAALKVVGVAKKSKKEKVEAMEEVVERAAAEACYSKMTIPQLKALCEANKQLKGGTKPELVERLVDGKMYGALPRCPDCGGGILKVYYPNGKYGHAGQGKFSCPGYFDDDVWKRCSYTAESAERLPWQDTVEA
;
A
#
# COMPACT_ATOMS: atom_id res chain seq x y z
N MET A 1 -16.08 21.43 -22.70
CA MET A 1 -14.70 21.24 -22.19
C MET A 1 -14.76 20.21 -21.07
N PRO A 2 -13.77 19.30 -20.93
CA PRO A 2 -13.75 18.39 -19.80
C PRO A 2 -13.72 19.17 -18.49
N THR A 3 -14.65 18.87 -17.59
CA THR A 3 -14.73 19.52 -16.28
C THR A 3 -13.73 18.82 -15.35
N TYR A 4 -12.89 19.61 -14.67
CA TYR A 4 -11.94 19.09 -13.69
C TYR A 4 -12.53 19.21 -12.29
N CYS A 5 -12.00 18.45 -11.34
CA CYS A 5 -12.26 18.63 -9.92
C CYS A 5 -11.05 18.19 -9.11
N VAL A 6 -10.95 18.68 -7.87
CA VAL A 6 -9.90 18.30 -6.93
C VAL A 6 -10.52 17.99 -5.57
N GLU A 7 -10.08 16.90 -4.95
CA GLU A 7 -10.49 16.56 -3.58
C GLU A 7 -9.44 15.65 -2.92
N TYR A 8 -9.53 15.54 -1.59
CA TYR A 8 -8.91 14.43 -0.88
C TYR A 8 -9.63 13.12 -1.21
N ALA A 9 -8.87 12.05 -1.42
CA ALA A 9 -9.44 10.74 -1.66
C ALA A 9 -10.25 10.27 -0.45
N LYS A 10 -11.58 10.19 -0.62
CA LYS A 10 -12.52 9.76 0.43
C LYS A 10 -12.36 8.30 0.86
N SER A 11 -11.67 7.48 0.06
CA SER A 11 -11.35 6.08 0.34
C SER A 11 -10.23 5.59 -0.56
N ASN A 12 -9.54 4.50 -0.18
CA ASN A 12 -8.50 3.85 -0.99
C ASN A 12 -9.09 2.90 -2.09
N ARG A 13 -10.21 3.30 -2.71
CA ARG A 13 -10.91 2.51 -3.73
C ARG A 13 -10.65 2.99 -5.16
N SER A 14 -10.17 4.22 -5.34
CA SER A 14 -9.88 4.77 -6.67
C SER A 14 -8.50 4.36 -7.17
N THR A 15 -8.42 3.94 -8.43
CA THR A 15 -7.16 3.68 -9.13
C THR A 15 -6.83 4.83 -10.08
N CYS A 16 -5.60 5.32 -10.03
CA CYS A 16 -5.12 6.37 -10.91
C CYS A 16 -5.15 5.91 -12.38
N LYS A 17 -5.83 6.67 -13.24
CA LYS A 17 -5.99 6.31 -14.66
C LYS A 17 -4.68 6.39 -15.47
N GLN A 18 -3.65 7.07 -14.97
CA GLN A 18 -2.33 7.16 -15.61
C GLN A 18 -1.43 5.98 -15.22
N CYS A 19 -1.01 5.91 -13.96
CA CYS A 19 -0.01 4.94 -13.48
C CYS A 19 -0.62 3.60 -13.01
N LYS A 20 -1.96 3.49 -13.02
CA LYS A 20 -2.71 2.28 -12.63
C LYS A 20 -2.49 1.82 -11.18
N THR A 21 -1.92 2.66 -10.32
CA THR A 21 -1.80 2.39 -8.89
C THR A 21 -2.95 2.99 -8.10
N LYS A 22 -3.22 2.45 -6.90
CA LYS A 22 -4.24 2.98 -6.00
C LYS A 22 -3.89 4.39 -5.52
N ILE A 23 -4.92 5.17 -5.20
CA ILE A 23 -4.81 6.49 -4.59
C ILE A 23 -5.25 6.34 -3.14
N ASP A 24 -4.30 6.53 -2.22
CA ASP A 24 -4.53 6.33 -0.79
C ASP A 24 -5.53 7.34 -0.23
N MET A 25 -6.28 6.92 0.79
CA MET A 25 -7.25 7.77 1.48
C MET A 25 -6.55 8.99 2.08
N GLY A 26 -7.16 10.17 1.96
CA GLY A 26 -6.57 11.42 2.47
C GLY A 26 -5.48 12.01 1.56
N VAL A 27 -5.16 11.41 0.41
CA VAL A 27 -4.26 12.00 -0.59
C VAL A 27 -5.05 12.84 -1.59
N VAL A 28 -4.54 14.02 -1.94
CA VAL A 28 -5.13 14.88 -2.98
C VAL A 28 -5.09 14.18 -4.34
N ARG A 29 -6.23 14.16 -5.02
CA ARG A 29 -6.39 13.60 -6.36
C ARG A 29 -7.13 14.56 -7.28
N ILE A 30 -6.81 14.51 -8.56
CA ILE A 30 -7.46 15.31 -9.60
C ILE A 30 -8.39 14.40 -10.40
N GLY A 31 -9.65 14.82 -10.54
CA GLY A 31 -10.67 14.15 -11.34
C GLY A 31 -10.86 14.85 -12.68
N THR A 32 -11.11 14.07 -13.73
CA THR A 32 -11.65 14.56 -15.00
C THR A 32 -13.01 13.95 -15.20
N ILE A 33 -14.03 14.79 -15.31
CA ILE A 33 -15.43 14.41 -15.48
C ILE A 33 -15.71 14.33 -16.98
N SER A 34 -16.23 13.19 -17.42
CA SER A 34 -16.63 12.92 -18.79
C SER A 34 -17.97 12.20 -18.83
N PRO A 35 -18.83 12.43 -19.84
CA PRO A 35 -20.07 11.69 -20.01
C PRO A 35 -19.81 10.17 -20.07
N GLY A 36 -20.59 9.40 -19.33
CA GLY A 36 -20.57 7.94 -19.37
C GLY A 36 -21.38 7.36 -20.54
N PRO A 37 -21.47 6.03 -20.65
CA PRO A 37 -22.30 5.36 -21.66
C PRO A 37 -23.83 5.56 -21.52
N GLY A 38 -24.28 6.32 -20.52
CA GLY A 38 -25.69 6.64 -20.28
C GLY A 38 -25.80 8.04 -19.68
N ASP A 39 -26.92 8.34 -18.99
CA ASP A 39 -27.22 9.68 -18.46
C ASP A 39 -26.48 10.03 -17.15
N TYR A 40 -25.23 9.59 -17.01
CA TYR A 40 -24.41 9.88 -15.84
C TYR A 40 -22.98 10.22 -16.24
N ASP A 41 -22.34 11.06 -15.43
CA ASP A 41 -20.95 11.41 -15.59
C ASP A 41 -20.02 10.42 -14.89
N ILE A 42 -18.89 10.12 -15.54
CA ILE A 42 -17.81 9.31 -14.99
C ILE A 42 -16.64 10.22 -14.62
N THR A 43 -16.20 10.14 -13.37
CA THR A 43 -14.98 10.81 -12.92
C THR A 43 -13.78 9.89 -13.03
N SER A 44 -12.81 10.29 -13.86
CA SER A 44 -11.52 9.63 -14.00
C SER A 44 -10.49 10.23 -13.06
N TRP A 45 -10.18 9.52 -11.98
CA TRP A 45 -9.23 9.96 -10.95
C TRP A 45 -7.76 9.72 -11.33
N ARG A 46 -6.89 10.67 -11.01
CA ARG A 46 -5.43 10.54 -11.10
C ARG A 46 -4.75 11.12 -9.86
N HIS A 47 -3.56 10.63 -9.53
CA HIS A 47 -2.68 11.37 -8.62
C HIS A 47 -2.38 12.74 -9.22
N MET A 48 -2.18 13.74 -8.38
CA MET A 48 -1.80 15.10 -8.79
C MET A 48 -0.55 15.11 -9.69
N SER A 49 0.48 14.35 -9.32
CA SER A 49 1.71 14.19 -10.12
C SER A 49 1.53 13.40 -11.43
N CYS A 50 0.45 12.64 -11.53
CA CYS A 50 0.13 11.81 -12.69
C CYS A 50 -0.82 12.51 -13.68
N GLN A 51 -1.37 13.66 -13.29
CA GLN A 51 -2.24 14.44 -14.15
C GLN A 51 -1.40 15.27 -15.12
N LYS A 52 -1.79 15.25 -16.40
CA LYS A 52 -1.24 16.19 -17.38
C LYS A 52 -1.98 17.51 -17.23
N LEU A 53 -1.23 18.62 -17.25
CA LEU A 53 -1.86 19.94 -17.22
C LEU A 53 -2.76 20.10 -18.45
N PRO A 54 -4.07 20.37 -18.28
CA PRO A 54 -4.96 20.59 -19.39
C PRO A 54 -4.56 21.85 -20.18
N LYS A 55 -4.61 21.77 -21.50
CA LYS A 55 -4.39 22.96 -22.34
C LYS A 55 -5.45 24.02 -22.00
N GLY A 56 -5.02 25.23 -21.66
CA GLY A 56 -5.90 26.36 -21.34
C GLY A 56 -6.35 26.48 -19.89
N VAL A 57 -5.87 25.61 -18.98
CA VAL A 57 -6.09 25.75 -17.53
C VAL A 57 -4.85 26.41 -16.90
N THR A 58 -5.01 27.66 -16.46
CA THR A 58 -3.93 28.47 -15.86
C THR A 58 -4.18 28.86 -14.41
N GLU A 59 -5.40 28.66 -13.91
CA GLU A 59 -5.83 29.13 -12.60
C GLU A 59 -6.55 28.03 -11.81
N THR A 60 -6.56 28.18 -10.48
CA THR A 60 -7.18 27.23 -9.54
C THR A 60 -8.71 27.21 -9.63
N SER A 61 -9.32 28.25 -10.20
CA SER A 61 -10.76 28.36 -10.49
C SER A 61 -11.28 27.23 -11.40
N ALA A 62 -10.40 26.61 -12.19
CA ALA A 62 -10.74 25.44 -13.02
C ALA A 62 -10.94 24.14 -12.21
N PHE A 63 -10.63 24.13 -10.91
CA PHE A 63 -10.72 22.96 -10.02
C PHE A 63 -11.71 23.18 -8.88
N PRO A 64 -13.01 22.94 -9.11
CA PRO A 64 -13.99 22.75 -8.05
C PRO A 64 -13.46 21.84 -6.94
N GLY A 65 -13.55 22.31 -5.69
CA GLY A 65 -13.02 21.65 -4.50
C GLY A 65 -11.66 22.16 -4.01
N PHE A 66 -11.01 23.09 -4.74
CA PHE A 66 -9.75 23.71 -4.35
C PHE A 66 -9.85 24.42 -2.99
N ASP A 67 -10.93 25.16 -2.74
CA ASP A 67 -11.10 25.95 -1.51
C ASP A 67 -11.17 25.09 -0.25
N SER A 68 -11.55 23.83 -0.38
CA SER A 68 -11.64 22.86 0.72
C SER A 68 -10.30 22.18 1.06
N LEU A 69 -9.24 22.47 0.31
CA LEU A 69 -7.89 21.95 0.60
C LEU A 69 -7.18 22.76 1.68
N GLU A 70 -6.29 22.13 2.42
CA GLU A 70 -5.41 22.82 3.37
C GLU A 70 -4.38 23.70 2.63
N ALA A 71 -3.84 24.70 3.33
CA ALA A 71 -2.94 25.69 2.73
C ALA A 71 -1.70 25.08 2.07
N ALA A 72 -1.16 23.98 2.63
CA ALA A 72 0.00 23.29 2.07
C ALA A 72 -0.33 22.62 0.72
N GLU A 73 -1.51 22.01 0.58
CA GLU A 73 -1.98 21.36 -0.64
C GLU A 73 -2.39 22.37 -1.70
N LYS A 74 -2.97 23.51 -1.28
CA LYS A 74 -3.25 24.64 -2.16
C LYS A 74 -1.98 25.16 -2.83
N ALA A 75 -0.94 25.41 -2.03
CA ALA A 75 0.37 25.85 -2.54
C ALA A 75 0.99 24.82 -3.50
N LYS A 76 0.84 23.51 -3.24
CA LYS A 76 1.29 22.46 -4.17
C LYS A 76 0.56 22.55 -5.52
N LEU A 77 -0.76 22.81 -5.52
CA LEU A 77 -1.55 22.83 -6.77
C LEU A 77 -1.28 24.10 -7.57
N GLU A 78 -1.12 25.23 -6.91
CA GLU A 78 -0.67 26.48 -7.52
C GLU A 78 0.72 26.34 -8.13
N ALA A 79 1.67 25.72 -7.41
CA ALA A 79 3.00 25.43 -7.94
C ALA A 79 2.94 24.46 -9.14
N TRP A 80 2.07 23.45 -9.11
CA TRP A 80 1.86 22.53 -10.23
C TRP A 80 1.26 23.22 -11.46
N LEU A 81 0.36 24.20 -11.27
CA LEU A 81 -0.19 25.03 -12.34
C LEU A 81 0.88 25.95 -12.95
N ALA A 82 1.73 26.57 -12.12
CA ALA A 82 2.78 27.48 -12.56
C ALA A 82 3.96 26.77 -13.26
N ALA A 83 4.36 25.58 -12.79
CA ALA A 83 5.54 24.87 -13.29
C ALA A 83 5.26 24.01 -14.55
N GLY A 84 4.00 23.81 -14.93
CA GLY A 84 3.63 22.80 -15.94
C GLY A 84 3.83 21.36 -15.43
N PRO A 85 3.33 20.34 -16.15
CA PRO A 85 3.36 18.98 -15.65
C PRO A 85 4.80 18.48 -15.62
N THR A 86 5.41 18.45 -14.43
CA THR A 86 6.62 17.66 -14.20
C THR A 86 6.22 16.20 -14.36
N GLY A 87 6.41 15.67 -15.57
CA GLY A 87 6.27 14.26 -15.87
C GLY A 87 7.22 13.46 -14.99
N THR A 88 6.75 13.10 -13.80
CA THR A 88 7.37 12.10 -12.94
C THR A 88 6.33 11.02 -12.72
N GLY A 89 5.98 10.35 -13.82
CA GLY A 89 5.59 8.96 -13.72
C GLY A 89 6.75 8.23 -13.03
N GLY A 90 6.63 8.01 -11.73
CA GLY A 90 7.73 7.45 -10.94
C GLY A 90 7.94 8.04 -9.55
N ALA A 91 6.90 8.52 -8.85
CA ALA A 91 7.04 8.74 -7.41
C ALA A 91 7.17 7.42 -6.62
N LYS A 92 6.75 6.28 -7.21
CA LYS A 92 7.14 4.95 -6.73
C LYS A 92 8.51 4.49 -7.21
N LYS A 93 9.14 5.15 -8.19
CA LYS A 93 10.40 4.66 -8.77
C LYS A 93 11.61 5.10 -7.94
N ARG A 94 11.66 6.32 -7.41
CA ARG A 94 12.85 6.77 -6.64
C ARG A 94 13.07 6.00 -5.34
N THR A 95 12.02 5.79 -4.54
CA THR A 95 12.14 5.01 -3.30
C THR A 95 12.24 3.51 -3.55
N ALA A 96 11.58 2.96 -4.58
CA ALA A 96 11.71 1.54 -4.90
C ALA A 96 13.08 1.19 -5.50
N ASP A 97 13.64 2.00 -6.42
CA ASP A 97 15.01 1.80 -6.94
C ASP A 97 16.05 1.95 -5.82
N GLU A 98 15.90 2.93 -4.90
CA GLU A 98 16.79 3.05 -3.73
C GLU A 98 16.64 1.85 -2.78
N LEU A 99 15.43 1.31 -2.59
CA LEU A 99 15.21 0.12 -1.78
C LEU A 99 15.73 -1.16 -2.45
N ASP A 100 15.61 -1.28 -3.77
CA ASP A 100 16.14 -2.42 -4.54
C ASP A 100 17.68 -2.44 -4.50
N ASP A 101 18.34 -1.30 -4.72
CA ASP A 101 19.80 -1.19 -4.70
C ASP A 101 20.39 -1.42 -3.30
N VAL A 102 19.66 -1.02 -2.26
CA VAL A 102 20.04 -1.25 -0.86
C VAL A 102 19.71 -2.69 -0.43
N ALA A 103 18.59 -3.28 -0.86
CA ALA A 103 18.22 -4.67 -0.55
C ALA A 103 19.11 -5.71 -1.25
N GLN A 104 19.82 -5.35 -2.32
CA GLN A 104 20.79 -6.23 -3.00
C GLN A 104 22.13 -6.36 -2.26
N LYS A 105 22.37 -5.56 -1.22
CA LYS A 105 23.65 -5.54 -0.48
C LYS A 105 23.54 -6.33 0.82
N ASP A 106 24.60 -7.06 1.16
CA ASP A 106 24.73 -7.82 2.40
C ASP A 106 24.75 -6.88 3.63
N PRO A 107 23.72 -6.89 4.49
CA PRO A 107 23.63 -5.98 5.64
C PRO A 107 24.81 -6.08 6.60
N LYS A 108 25.45 -7.26 6.71
CA LYS A 108 26.58 -7.50 7.62
C LYS A 108 27.85 -6.78 7.16
N LYS A 109 27.97 -6.49 5.87
CA LYS A 109 29.13 -5.84 5.25
C LYS A 109 29.01 -4.31 5.18
N MET A 110 27.82 -3.75 5.43
CA MET A 110 27.60 -2.31 5.42
C MET A 110 28.23 -1.60 6.63
N LYS A 111 28.76 -0.40 6.40
CA LYS A 111 29.21 0.48 7.49
C LYS A 111 27.98 1.05 8.23
N PRO A 112 28.12 1.42 9.52
CA PRO A 112 27.02 1.99 10.29
C PRO A 112 26.34 3.20 9.63
N LYS A 113 27.11 4.08 8.98
CA LYS A 113 26.57 5.24 8.26
C LYS A 113 25.71 4.87 7.03
N GLU A 114 26.06 3.78 6.34
CA GLU A 114 25.29 3.27 5.20
C GLU A 114 23.98 2.64 5.67
N LEU A 115 24.03 1.88 6.78
CA LEU A 115 22.84 1.34 7.45
C LEU A 115 21.91 2.46 7.94
N ASP A 116 22.44 3.53 8.54
CA ASP A 116 21.62 4.69 8.96
C ASP A 116 20.94 5.36 7.76
N ALA A 117 21.66 5.55 6.65
CA ALA A 117 21.10 6.13 5.44
C ALA A 117 19.98 5.26 4.86
N ALA A 118 20.22 3.94 4.76
CA ALA A 118 19.25 2.95 4.30
C ALA A 118 18.01 2.87 5.20
N LEU A 119 18.20 2.77 6.51
CA LEU A 119 17.11 2.68 7.49
C LEU A 119 16.28 3.96 7.53
N LYS A 120 16.90 5.13 7.28
CA LYS A 120 16.19 6.39 7.15
C LYS A 120 15.23 6.40 5.96
N VAL A 121 15.57 5.74 4.85
CA VAL A 121 14.67 5.60 3.68
C VAL A 121 13.41 4.79 4.04
N VAL A 122 13.53 3.78 4.91
CA VAL A 122 12.39 2.97 5.39
C VAL A 122 11.71 3.52 6.64
N GLY A 123 12.17 4.65 7.19
CA GLY A 123 11.61 5.26 8.38
C GLY A 123 11.89 4.50 9.68
N VAL A 124 12.91 3.64 9.70
CA VAL A 124 13.34 2.90 10.89
C VAL A 124 14.59 3.58 11.49
N ALA A 125 14.63 3.72 12.81
CA ALA A 125 15.80 4.25 13.51
C ALA A 125 16.21 3.27 14.62
N LYS A 126 17.48 2.83 14.60
CA LYS A 126 18.05 1.93 15.60
C LYS A 126 19.34 2.52 16.16
N LYS A 127 19.66 2.22 17.42
CA LYS A 127 20.82 2.82 18.12
C LYS A 127 22.09 2.01 17.89
N SER A 128 22.02 0.69 18.06
CA SER A 128 23.20 -0.17 17.94
C SER A 128 23.45 -0.65 16.51
N LYS A 129 24.71 -0.96 16.18
CA LYS A 129 25.07 -1.57 14.89
C LYS A 129 24.34 -2.91 14.69
N LYS A 130 24.21 -3.71 15.76
CA LYS A 130 23.54 -5.01 15.71
C LYS A 130 22.06 -4.86 15.31
N GLU A 131 21.32 -4.00 15.99
CA GLU A 131 19.91 -3.74 15.68
C GLU A 131 19.71 -3.15 14.28
N LYS A 132 20.67 -2.35 13.79
CA LYS A 132 20.64 -1.80 12.43
C LYS A 132 20.77 -2.90 11.38
N VAL A 133 21.66 -3.87 11.62
CA VAL A 133 21.84 -5.02 10.73
C VAL A 133 20.58 -5.88 10.73
N GLU A 134 20.03 -6.21 11.90
CA GLU A 134 18.79 -7.00 12.01
C GLU A 134 17.59 -6.32 11.31
N ALA A 135 17.43 -5.00 11.49
CA ALA A 135 16.38 -4.25 10.81
C ALA A 135 16.58 -4.20 9.29
N MET A 136 17.82 -4.15 8.82
CA MET A 136 18.13 -4.15 7.40
C MET A 136 17.96 -5.56 6.78
N GLU A 137 18.27 -6.62 7.53
CA GLU A 137 17.96 -8.01 7.14
C GLU A 137 16.45 -8.20 6.94
N GLU A 138 15.62 -7.69 7.87
CA GLU A 138 14.15 -7.69 7.72
C GLU A 138 13.69 -6.99 6.43
N VAL A 139 14.30 -5.85 6.09
CA VAL A 139 14.00 -5.09 4.86
C VAL A 139 14.38 -5.89 3.62
N VAL A 140 15.58 -6.50 3.61
CA VAL A 140 16.08 -7.30 2.48
C VAL A 140 15.22 -8.53 2.25
N GLU A 141 14.90 -9.29 3.31
CA GLU A 141 14.06 -10.48 3.21
C GLU A 141 12.66 -10.14 2.71
N ARG A 142 12.08 -9.04 3.21
CA ARG A 142 10.77 -8.58 2.74
C ARG A 142 10.79 -8.17 1.27
N ALA A 143 11.82 -7.46 0.84
CA ALA A 143 11.99 -7.06 -0.57
C ALA A 143 12.16 -8.29 -1.48
N ALA A 144 12.95 -9.27 -1.06
CA ALA A 144 13.10 -10.53 -1.77
C ALA A 144 11.78 -11.31 -1.89
N ALA A 145 10.99 -11.36 -0.81
CA ALA A 145 9.64 -11.95 -0.83
C ALA A 145 8.70 -11.22 -1.79
N GLU A 146 8.70 -9.88 -1.77
CA GLU A 146 7.88 -9.05 -2.67
C GLU A 146 8.28 -9.28 -4.15
N ALA A 147 9.58 -9.36 -4.43
CA ALA A 147 10.10 -9.66 -5.76
C ALA A 147 9.77 -11.10 -6.24
N CYS A 148 9.71 -12.07 -5.33
CA CYS A 148 9.32 -13.44 -5.63
C CYS A 148 7.82 -13.53 -5.97
N TYR A 149 6.95 -13.07 -5.06
CA TYR A 149 5.50 -13.19 -5.21
C TYR A 149 4.95 -12.28 -6.32
N SER A 150 5.55 -11.11 -6.59
CA SER A 150 5.11 -10.24 -7.68
C SER A 150 5.25 -10.86 -9.07
N LYS A 151 6.19 -11.81 -9.25
CA LYS A 151 6.40 -12.54 -10.51
C LYS A 151 5.37 -13.67 -10.72
N MET A 152 4.75 -14.17 -9.65
CA MET A 152 3.76 -15.24 -9.74
C MET A 152 2.43 -14.77 -10.35
N THR A 153 1.66 -15.72 -10.88
CA THR A 153 0.33 -15.49 -11.43
C THR A 153 -0.73 -15.44 -10.32
N ILE A 154 -1.88 -14.81 -10.58
CA ILE A 154 -2.98 -14.74 -9.59
C ILE A 154 -3.43 -16.14 -9.12
N PRO A 155 -3.57 -17.16 -9.98
CA PRO A 155 -3.91 -18.52 -9.53
C PRO A 155 -2.89 -19.10 -8.55
N GLN A 156 -1.59 -18.94 -8.82
CA GLN A 156 -0.52 -19.41 -7.93
C GLN A 156 -0.56 -18.70 -6.57
N LEU A 157 -0.75 -17.37 -6.56
CA LEU A 157 -0.87 -16.59 -5.33
C LEU A 157 -2.08 -17.04 -4.48
N LYS A 158 -3.20 -17.35 -5.15
CA LYS A 158 -4.39 -17.86 -4.47
C LYS A 158 -4.19 -19.26 -3.91
N ALA A 159 -3.46 -20.13 -4.60
CA ALA A 159 -3.12 -21.48 -4.12
C ALA A 159 -2.25 -21.40 -2.84
N LEU A 160 -1.26 -20.51 -2.80
CA LEU A 160 -0.46 -20.28 -1.59
C LEU A 160 -1.28 -19.70 -0.44
N CYS A 161 -2.20 -18.77 -0.74
CA CYS A 161 -3.14 -18.28 0.28
C CYS A 161 -4.00 -19.43 0.83
N GLU A 162 -4.46 -20.33 -0.02
CA GLU A 162 -5.29 -21.48 0.37
C GLU A 162 -4.54 -22.46 1.28
N ALA A 163 -3.32 -22.85 0.91
CA ALA A 163 -2.46 -23.72 1.71
C ALA A 163 -2.25 -23.15 3.14
N ASN A 164 -2.08 -21.82 3.23
CA ASN A 164 -1.90 -21.11 4.49
C ASN A 164 -3.22 -20.69 5.18
N LYS A 165 -4.38 -21.19 4.72
CA LYS A 165 -5.72 -20.87 5.24
C LYS A 165 -6.00 -19.36 5.31
N GLN A 166 -5.44 -18.61 4.36
CA GLN A 166 -5.56 -17.17 4.23
C GLN A 166 -6.67 -16.76 3.26
N LEU A 167 -7.06 -15.48 3.32
CA LEU A 167 -8.06 -14.92 2.41
C LEU A 167 -7.56 -14.91 0.95
N LYS A 168 -8.29 -15.59 0.05
CA LYS A 168 -7.99 -15.68 -1.40
C LYS A 168 -8.51 -14.49 -2.23
N GLY A 169 -9.26 -13.60 -1.59
CA GLY A 169 -9.85 -12.40 -2.21
C GLY A 169 -8.87 -11.24 -2.35
N GLY A 170 -9.13 -10.38 -3.34
CA GLY A 170 -8.39 -9.15 -3.58
C GLY A 170 -7.72 -9.08 -4.95
N THR A 171 -7.05 -7.95 -5.17
CA THR A 171 -6.19 -7.67 -6.33
C THR A 171 -4.83 -8.36 -6.19
N LYS A 172 -4.09 -8.52 -7.29
CA LYS A 172 -2.75 -9.10 -7.27
C LYS A 172 -1.82 -8.45 -6.22
N PRO A 173 -1.74 -7.11 -6.08
CA PRO A 173 -0.92 -6.49 -5.05
C PRO A 173 -1.33 -6.84 -3.62
N GLU A 174 -2.64 -6.96 -3.34
CA GLU A 174 -3.15 -7.33 -2.01
C GLU A 174 -2.82 -8.80 -1.67
N LEU A 175 -2.82 -9.68 -2.67
CA LEU A 175 -2.38 -11.07 -2.49
C LEU A 175 -0.87 -11.13 -2.20
N VAL A 176 -0.07 -10.37 -2.97
CA VAL A 176 1.39 -10.29 -2.76
C VAL A 176 1.70 -9.78 -1.36
N GLU A 177 1.07 -8.67 -0.93
CA GLU A 177 1.29 -8.11 0.41
C GLU A 177 0.94 -9.11 1.52
N ARG A 178 -0.16 -9.86 1.36
CA ARG A 178 -0.57 -10.90 2.31
C ARG A 178 0.42 -12.05 2.40
N LEU A 179 0.94 -12.51 1.27
CA LEU A 179 1.94 -13.59 1.23
C LEU A 179 3.30 -13.13 1.77
N VAL A 180 3.70 -11.88 1.49
CA VAL A 180 4.90 -11.28 2.08
C VAL A 180 4.76 -11.19 3.59
N ASP A 181 3.63 -10.69 4.10
CA ASP A 181 3.38 -10.63 5.55
C ASP A 181 3.40 -12.03 6.20
N GLY A 182 2.74 -12.98 5.54
CA GLY A 182 2.71 -14.38 5.95
C GLY A 182 4.10 -15.02 6.00
N LYS A 183 4.94 -14.77 4.99
CA LYS A 183 6.32 -15.28 4.96
C LYS A 183 7.20 -14.70 6.05
N MET A 184 7.07 -13.40 6.32
CA MET A 184 7.90 -12.72 7.33
C MET A 184 7.49 -13.09 8.76
N TYR A 185 6.19 -13.29 9.02
CA TYR A 185 5.66 -13.33 10.39
C TYR A 185 4.78 -14.53 10.71
N GLY A 186 4.44 -15.35 9.73
CA GLY A 186 3.49 -16.44 9.86
C GLY A 186 2.07 -16.08 9.41
N ALA A 187 1.28 -17.13 9.17
CA ALA A 187 -0.11 -17.05 8.73
C ALA A 187 -1.01 -16.49 9.83
N LEU A 188 -1.91 -15.56 9.45
CA LEU A 188 -2.86 -14.97 10.38
C LEU A 188 -3.83 -16.05 10.90
N PRO A 189 -4.02 -16.15 12.22
CA PRO A 189 -4.86 -17.18 12.80
C PRO A 189 -6.35 -16.88 12.55
N ARG A 190 -7.16 -17.91 12.78
CA ARG A 190 -8.60 -17.75 12.93
C ARG A 190 -8.90 -16.99 14.23
N CYS A 191 -10.02 -16.28 14.22
CA CYS A 191 -10.50 -15.56 15.38
C CYS A 191 -10.75 -16.55 16.53
N PRO A 192 -10.16 -16.36 17.72
CA PRO A 192 -10.39 -17.24 18.86
C PRO A 192 -11.83 -17.15 19.38
N ASP A 193 -12.49 -16.00 19.22
CA ASP A 193 -13.87 -15.81 19.70
C ASP A 193 -14.92 -16.48 18.80
N CYS A 194 -14.83 -16.28 17.48
CA CYS A 194 -15.88 -16.75 16.55
C CYS A 194 -15.48 -17.99 15.74
N GLY A 195 -14.20 -18.36 15.71
CA GLY A 195 -13.66 -19.49 14.92
C GLY A 195 -13.71 -19.31 13.39
N GLY A 196 -14.64 -18.50 12.88
CA GLY A 196 -14.89 -18.34 11.45
C GLY A 196 -14.01 -17.29 10.78
N GLY A 197 -13.88 -16.10 11.37
CA GLY A 197 -13.19 -14.97 10.75
C GLY A 197 -11.67 -15.10 10.82
N ILE A 198 -10.96 -14.81 9.73
CA ILE A 198 -9.49 -14.69 9.73
C ILE A 198 -9.14 -13.30 10.24
N LEU A 199 -8.25 -13.19 11.22
CA LEU A 199 -7.87 -11.89 11.79
C LEU A 199 -7.23 -10.98 10.73
N LYS A 200 -7.51 -9.68 10.83
CA LYS A 200 -6.79 -8.64 10.10
C LYS A 200 -5.90 -7.89 11.06
N VAL A 201 -4.70 -7.55 10.61
CA VAL A 201 -3.72 -6.77 11.39
C VAL A 201 -3.54 -5.39 10.78
N TYR A 202 -3.47 -4.38 11.64
CA TYR A 202 -3.04 -3.02 11.30
C TYR A 202 -1.74 -2.71 12.03
N TYR A 203 -0.72 -2.31 11.28
CA TYR A 203 0.59 -1.95 11.82
C TYR A 203 0.69 -0.43 12.01
N PRO A 204 0.58 0.09 13.25
CA PRO A 204 0.68 1.53 13.49
C PRO A 204 2.07 2.10 13.20
N ASN A 205 3.11 1.26 13.33
CA ASN A 205 4.51 1.66 13.16
C ASN A 205 5.00 1.53 11.70
N GLY A 206 4.10 1.31 10.74
CA GLY A 206 4.43 1.17 9.33
C GLY A 206 4.80 -0.27 8.92
N LYS A 207 5.57 -0.41 7.83
CA LYS A 207 5.84 -1.69 7.14
C LYS A 207 6.89 -2.58 7.84
N TYR A 208 7.68 -2.01 8.75
CA TYR A 208 8.88 -2.64 9.34
C TYR A 208 8.92 -2.47 10.85
N GLY A 209 9.70 -3.31 11.53
CA GLY A 209 10.02 -3.15 12.96
C GLY A 209 8.85 -3.43 13.90
N HIS A 210 7.83 -4.14 13.42
CA HIS A 210 6.66 -4.52 14.21
C HIS A 210 6.65 -6.01 14.59
N ALA A 211 7.62 -6.81 14.11
CA ALA A 211 7.79 -8.23 14.46
C ALA A 211 6.50 -9.07 14.33
N GLY A 212 5.66 -8.75 13.33
CA GLY A 212 4.38 -9.42 13.12
C GLY A 212 3.26 -9.05 14.10
N GLN A 213 3.50 -8.16 15.06
CA GLN A 213 2.51 -7.72 16.04
C GLN A 213 1.92 -6.36 15.66
N GLY A 214 0.68 -6.10 16.07
CA GLY A 214 -0.08 -4.92 15.67
C GLY A 214 -1.49 -4.97 16.20
N LYS A 215 -2.36 -4.10 15.71
CA LYS A 215 -3.78 -4.09 16.09
C LYS A 215 -4.53 -5.14 15.29
N PHE A 216 -4.82 -6.27 15.91
CA PHE A 216 -5.62 -7.34 15.32
C PHE A 216 -7.11 -7.06 15.52
N SER A 217 -7.90 -7.37 14.49
CA SER A 217 -9.35 -7.25 14.51
C SER A 217 -9.98 -8.37 13.70
N CYS A 218 -11.08 -8.93 14.21
CA CYS A 218 -11.88 -9.87 13.43
C CYS A 218 -12.80 -9.08 12.49
N PRO A 219 -12.72 -9.31 11.16
CA PRO A 219 -13.64 -8.68 10.24
C PRO A 219 -15.06 -9.26 10.30
N GLY A 220 -15.30 -10.35 11.04
CA GLY A 220 -16.49 -11.19 10.89
C GLY A 220 -16.28 -12.30 9.86
N TYR A 221 -17.32 -13.10 9.63
CA TYR A 221 -17.32 -14.17 8.64
C TYR A 221 -18.72 -14.39 8.08
N PHE A 222 -18.81 -15.04 6.93
CA PHE A 222 -20.07 -15.57 6.41
C PHE A 222 -20.24 -17.00 6.90
N ASP A 223 -21.37 -17.26 7.54
CA ASP A 223 -21.85 -18.58 7.90
C ASP A 223 -23.02 -18.88 6.96
N ASP A 224 -22.78 -19.75 5.99
CA ASP A 224 -23.56 -19.84 4.76
C ASP A 224 -23.73 -18.45 4.10
N ASP A 225 -24.96 -18.04 3.82
CA ASP A 225 -25.28 -16.72 3.25
C ASP A 225 -25.54 -15.63 4.30
N VAL A 226 -25.30 -15.93 5.59
CA VAL A 226 -25.55 -15.00 6.70
C VAL A 226 -24.25 -14.40 7.21
N TRP A 227 -24.12 -13.08 7.10
CA TRP A 227 -22.99 -12.36 7.67
C TRP A 227 -23.04 -12.37 9.20
N LYS A 228 -22.03 -12.97 9.83
CA LYS A 228 -21.81 -12.98 11.27
C LYS A 228 -20.80 -11.90 11.63
N ARG A 229 -21.27 -10.88 12.36
CA ARG A 229 -20.42 -9.84 12.93
C ARG A 229 -19.65 -10.40 14.12
N CYS A 230 -18.37 -10.03 14.22
CA CYS A 230 -17.55 -10.26 15.40
C CYS A 230 -16.83 -8.95 15.75
N SER A 231 -16.63 -8.69 17.03
CA SER A 231 -15.98 -7.47 17.55
C SER A 231 -14.65 -7.76 18.24
N TYR A 232 -14.10 -8.97 18.05
CA TYR A 232 -12.81 -9.33 18.63
C TYR A 232 -11.70 -8.40 18.15
N THR A 233 -10.91 -7.92 19.11
CA THR A 233 -9.69 -7.14 18.88
C THR A 233 -8.59 -7.61 19.81
N ALA A 234 -7.34 -7.50 19.38
CA ALA A 234 -6.17 -7.82 20.21
C ALA A 234 -4.96 -6.97 19.79
N GLU A 235 -4.02 -6.78 20.71
CA GLU A 235 -2.74 -6.11 20.44
C GLU A 235 -1.63 -7.09 20.02
N SER A 236 -1.89 -8.39 20.22
CA SER A 236 -1.00 -9.46 19.81
C SER A 236 -1.79 -10.69 19.38
N ALA A 237 -1.22 -11.48 18.47
CA ALA A 237 -1.77 -12.77 18.08
C ALA A 237 -0.63 -13.76 17.78
N GLU A 238 -0.82 -15.01 18.19
CA GLU A 238 0.05 -16.11 17.81
C GLU A 238 -0.27 -16.52 16.37
N ARG A 239 0.75 -16.50 15.52
CA ARG A 239 0.63 -16.78 14.08
C ARG A 239 1.06 -18.20 13.80
N LEU A 240 0.37 -18.84 12.85
CA LEU A 240 0.71 -20.19 12.44
C LEU A 240 1.96 -20.19 11.56
N PRO A 241 2.79 -21.25 11.59
CA PRO A 241 3.93 -21.39 10.70
C PRO A 241 3.53 -21.23 9.23
N TRP A 242 4.33 -20.48 8.48
CA TRP A 242 4.09 -20.26 7.04
C TRP A 242 4.55 -21.45 6.21
N GLN A 243 3.74 -21.81 5.21
CA GLN A 243 4.06 -22.84 4.23
C GLN A 243 4.46 -22.18 2.91
N ASP A 244 5.73 -22.34 2.53
CA ASP A 244 6.29 -21.79 1.29
C ASP A 244 5.91 -22.60 0.03
N THR A 245 5.52 -23.87 0.21
CA THR A 245 5.13 -24.77 -0.88
C THR A 245 3.68 -25.19 -0.73
N VAL A 246 2.97 -25.23 -1.86
CA VAL A 246 1.71 -25.96 -1.96
C VAL A 246 2.10 -27.44 -1.95
N GLU A 247 1.89 -28.15 -0.85
CA GLU A 247 1.99 -29.62 -0.89
C GLU A 247 0.99 -30.12 -1.94
N ALA A 248 1.50 -30.91 -2.88
CA ALA A 248 0.75 -31.43 -4.02
C ALA A 248 -0.18 -32.56 -3.62
#